data_AF-A0A0P6YN71-F1
#
_entry.id   AF-A0A0P6YN71-F1
#
_cell.length_a   1.000
_cell.length_b   1.000
_cell.length_c   1.000
_cell.angle_alpha   90.00
_cell.angle_beta   90.00
_cell.angle_gamma   90.00
#
_symmetry.space_group_name_H-M   'P 1'
#
loop_
_entity.id
_entity.type
_entity.pdbx_description
1 polymer ?
#
loop_
_entity_poly.entity_id
_entity_poly.type
_entity_poly.pdbx_seq_one_letter_code
_entity_poly.pdbx_strand_id
1 'polypeptide(L)'
;MRRIALCNVGNSDVAVNGVIIRPPRPAGEQHWQTYSEHAFSAPIIDAYARYFEQRQIVLDCVILFDTDQAENPTTSITDRYGVSLRDKDTCWFGKILERYLQERWSHVIRSVERRTIHNVNPSLYDDAMHAFGQQLSAINHQADTYYYVLAAGGTQAFNNALQFKAIARFRENCYVLYKSEHDSAPYSLNIPKQLLDSFNISTAIQLIRQHNFLGAITLLEGSVDKNIIEILWYAKYREDFNFDLAAQIIERIQFHVDGILRDLIRSIQHNAYQINQTDLKFLLVELYYNAQIAYDNGRYADFLGRVFRFQETVLRYVVETSFNISTDYSKAKKAASSTQFTKLLADDPALFEHLEQATIDGNKLDYSHFSVPVLVAMLNFLTKQQAQTYISQRQAGIYIGLREQINKLSNLSEMRNQSVIAHGFEGVSKEQILEKLKLNQDQTPLDLLRTILAKIEISVPPSPFQQIQAVLIEKLYSLI
;
A
#
# COMPACT_ATOMS: atom_id res chain seq x y z
N MET A 1 24.37 -10.18 16.55
CA MET A 1 23.98 -10.27 15.13
C MET A 1 24.47 -11.59 14.59
N ARG A 2 23.53 -12.46 14.22
CA ARG A 2 23.82 -13.80 13.70
C ARG A 2 24.08 -13.72 12.19
N ARG A 3 24.93 -14.56 11.63
CA ARG A 3 25.27 -14.59 10.21
C ARG A 3 25.17 -16.01 9.65
N ILE A 4 24.33 -16.20 8.65
CA ILE A 4 24.08 -17.50 8.03
C ILE A 4 24.42 -17.41 6.55
N ALA A 5 25.25 -18.31 6.03
CA ALA A 5 25.45 -18.45 4.59
C ALA A 5 24.60 -19.61 4.04
N LEU A 6 24.05 -19.42 2.84
CA LEU A 6 23.22 -20.37 2.12
C LEU A 6 23.94 -20.74 0.83
N CYS A 7 24.28 -22.01 0.65
CA CYS A 7 25.09 -22.47 -0.48
C CYS A 7 24.49 -23.71 -1.11
N ASN A 8 24.32 -23.68 -2.43
CA ASN A 8 24.04 -24.88 -3.20
C ASN A 8 25.33 -25.65 -3.46
N VAL A 9 25.28 -26.97 -3.35
CA VAL A 9 26.38 -27.87 -3.72
C VAL A 9 26.17 -28.34 -5.14
N GLY A 10 27.17 -28.09 -5.99
CA GLY A 10 27.23 -28.48 -7.39
C GLY A 10 28.46 -29.30 -7.75
N ASN A 11 28.52 -29.66 -9.03
CA ASN A 11 29.46 -30.65 -9.57
C ASN A 11 30.91 -30.18 -9.65
N SER A 12 31.18 -28.91 -9.34
CA SER A 12 32.53 -28.31 -9.37
C SER A 12 32.98 -27.82 -8.00
N ASP A 13 32.19 -28.08 -6.95
CA ASP A 13 32.47 -27.58 -5.60
C ASP A 13 33.51 -28.40 -4.84
N VAL A 14 33.82 -29.63 -5.28
CA VAL A 14 34.80 -30.53 -4.64
C VAL A 14 35.90 -30.89 -5.62
N ALA A 15 37.15 -30.72 -5.17
CA ALA A 15 38.34 -31.17 -5.86
C ALA A 15 39.24 -32.00 -4.93
N VAL A 16 39.94 -32.96 -5.52
CA VAL A 16 40.96 -33.78 -4.85
C VAL A 16 42.29 -33.53 -5.54
N ASN A 17 43.32 -33.19 -4.75
CA ASN A 17 44.66 -32.85 -5.28
C ASN A 17 44.62 -31.79 -6.38
N GLY A 18 43.69 -30.82 -6.28
CA GLY A 18 43.51 -29.72 -7.23
C GLY A 18 42.69 -30.05 -8.48
N VAL A 19 42.17 -31.27 -8.62
CA VAL A 19 41.36 -31.69 -9.77
C VAL A 19 39.90 -31.88 -9.35
N ILE A 20 38.96 -31.25 -10.06
CA ILE A 20 37.52 -31.42 -9.83
C ILE A 20 37.13 -32.87 -10.08
N ILE A 21 36.47 -33.49 -9.10
CA ILE A 21 36.06 -34.90 -9.19
C ILE A 21 34.70 -35.03 -9.89
N ARG A 22 34.57 -36.01 -10.80
CA ARG A 22 33.34 -36.29 -11.57
C ARG A 22 33.25 -37.78 -11.93
N PRO A 23 32.05 -38.37 -12.09
CA PRO A 23 30.73 -37.80 -11.76
C PRO A 23 30.52 -37.65 -10.25
N PRO A 24 29.74 -36.66 -9.78
CA PRO A 24 29.65 -36.31 -8.37
C PRO A 24 29.30 -37.45 -7.41
N ARG A 25 28.28 -38.25 -7.73
CA ARG A 25 27.82 -39.31 -6.82
C ARG A 25 28.83 -40.45 -6.68
N PRO A 26 29.21 -41.19 -7.75
CA PRO A 26 30.11 -42.33 -7.61
C PRO A 26 31.52 -41.93 -7.16
N ALA A 27 32.08 -40.85 -7.70
CA ALA A 27 33.41 -40.39 -7.29
C ALA A 27 33.36 -39.85 -5.85
N GLY A 28 32.33 -39.09 -5.49
CA GLY A 28 32.13 -38.57 -4.15
C GLY A 28 32.01 -39.67 -3.09
N GLU A 29 31.29 -40.76 -3.39
CA GLU A 29 31.17 -41.91 -2.50
C GLU A 29 32.52 -42.58 -2.24
N GLN A 30 33.27 -42.87 -3.30
CA GLN A 30 34.59 -43.49 -3.21
C GLN A 30 35.56 -42.62 -2.39
N HIS A 31 35.61 -41.32 -2.68
CA HIS A 31 36.48 -40.39 -1.97
C HIS A 31 36.03 -40.15 -0.53
N TRP A 32 34.73 -40.24 -0.23
CA TRP A 32 34.23 -40.16 1.15
C TRP A 32 34.67 -41.37 1.98
N GLN A 33 34.58 -42.58 1.43
CA GLN A 33 35.03 -43.81 2.12
C GLN A 33 36.52 -43.77 2.47
N THR A 34 37.31 -43.10 1.65
CA THR A 34 38.77 -42.93 1.82
C THR A 34 39.16 -41.50 2.19
N TYR A 35 38.26 -40.72 2.83
CA TYR A 35 38.42 -39.27 3.00
C TYR A 35 39.79 -38.87 3.60
N SER A 36 40.29 -39.64 4.58
CA SER A 36 41.54 -39.30 5.27
C SER A 36 42.80 -39.49 4.42
N GLU A 37 42.67 -40.10 3.24
CA GLU A 37 43.77 -40.37 2.29
C GLU A 37 43.92 -39.26 1.23
N HIS A 38 42.96 -38.32 1.16
CA HIS A 38 42.88 -37.33 0.10
C HIS A 38 43.06 -35.90 0.61
N ALA A 39 43.75 -35.06 -0.16
CA ALA A 39 43.77 -33.62 0.06
C ALA A 39 42.61 -32.97 -0.69
N PHE A 40 41.53 -32.65 0.03
CA PHE A 40 40.38 -31.96 -0.54
C PHE A 40 40.60 -30.46 -0.64
N SER A 41 39.97 -29.84 -1.64
CA SER A 41 39.73 -28.41 -1.71
C SER A 41 38.31 -28.12 -2.19
N ALA A 42 37.82 -26.91 -1.88
CA ALA A 42 36.50 -26.46 -2.28
C ALA A 42 36.64 -25.16 -3.10
N PRO A 43 37.00 -25.23 -4.40
CA PRO A 43 37.46 -24.06 -5.17
C PRO A 43 36.50 -22.85 -5.13
N ILE A 44 35.20 -23.12 -5.07
CA ILE A 44 34.15 -22.11 -5.00
C ILE A 44 33.99 -21.61 -3.55
N ILE A 45 33.67 -22.49 -2.60
CA ILE A 45 33.39 -22.11 -1.20
C ILE A 45 34.62 -21.51 -0.51
N ASP A 46 35.83 -22.01 -0.80
CA ASP A 46 37.08 -21.46 -0.26
C ASP A 46 37.25 -19.97 -0.62
N ALA A 47 36.78 -19.54 -1.80
CA ALA A 47 36.85 -18.14 -2.19
C ALA A 47 35.93 -17.27 -1.33
N TYR A 48 34.74 -17.77 -0.96
CA TYR A 48 33.84 -17.09 -0.04
C TYR A 48 34.36 -17.11 1.40
N ALA A 49 34.91 -18.22 1.87
CA ALA A 49 35.50 -18.30 3.20
C ALA A 49 36.65 -17.29 3.37
N ARG A 50 37.54 -17.17 2.37
CA ARG A 50 38.58 -16.11 2.34
C ARG A 50 38.00 -14.71 2.31
N TYR A 51 36.91 -14.48 1.56
CA TYR A 51 36.23 -13.20 1.53
C TYR A 51 35.75 -12.75 2.91
N PHE A 52 35.16 -13.68 3.68
CA PHE A 52 34.70 -13.42 5.04
C PHE A 52 35.87 -13.26 6.02
N GLU A 53 36.90 -14.09 5.92
CA GLU A 53 38.13 -14.00 6.72
C GLU A 53 38.80 -12.63 6.59
N GLN A 54 39.03 -12.18 5.35
CA GLN A 54 39.65 -10.88 5.05
C GLN A 54 38.86 -9.70 5.60
N ARG A 55 37.54 -9.85 5.76
CA ARG A 55 36.64 -8.83 6.31
C ARG A 55 36.40 -9.01 7.80
N GLN A 56 37.06 -9.97 8.44
CA GLN A 56 36.88 -10.31 9.85
C GLN A 56 35.41 -10.63 10.20
N ILE A 57 34.71 -11.23 9.23
CA ILE A 57 33.33 -11.68 9.40
C ILE A 57 33.36 -13.17 9.75
N VAL A 58 32.85 -13.50 10.93
CA VAL A 58 32.60 -14.89 11.33
C VAL A 58 31.16 -15.26 10.98
N LEU A 59 31.00 -16.38 10.29
CA LEU A 59 29.71 -17.01 10.00
C LEU A 59 29.31 -17.93 11.15
N ASP A 60 28.09 -17.75 11.66
CA ASP A 60 27.55 -18.62 12.70
C ASP A 60 27.14 -19.97 12.13
N CYS A 61 26.64 -20.01 10.90
CA CYS A 61 26.30 -21.25 10.22
C CYS A 61 26.47 -21.13 8.71
N VAL A 62 26.94 -22.18 8.06
CA VAL A 62 26.81 -22.40 6.61
C VAL A 62 25.80 -23.53 6.40
N ILE A 63 24.72 -23.25 5.68
CA ILE A 63 23.74 -24.26 5.26
C ILE A 63 24.07 -24.69 3.84
N LEU A 64 24.45 -25.96 3.68
CA LEU A 64 24.75 -26.61 2.41
C LEU A 64 23.50 -27.34 1.91
N PHE A 65 23.04 -26.99 0.70
CA PHE A 65 21.96 -27.67 0.01
C PHE A 65 22.52 -28.64 -1.02
N ASP A 66 22.34 -29.93 -0.80
CA ASP A 66 22.72 -30.99 -1.74
C ASP A 66 21.50 -31.74 -2.28
N THR A 67 21.68 -32.54 -3.32
CA THR A 67 20.60 -33.36 -3.91
C THR A 67 20.84 -34.84 -3.72
N ASP A 68 19.76 -35.60 -3.54
CA ASP A 68 19.77 -37.07 -3.48
C ASP A 68 18.49 -37.66 -4.08
N GLN A 69 18.57 -38.13 -5.32
CA GLN A 69 17.49 -38.80 -6.02
C GLN A 69 17.47 -40.29 -5.70
N ALA A 70 16.26 -40.82 -5.45
CA ALA A 70 16.06 -42.26 -5.36
C ALA A 70 16.32 -42.92 -6.72
N GLU A 71 16.87 -44.13 -6.72
CA GLU A 71 17.06 -44.91 -7.94
C GLU A 71 15.72 -45.36 -8.52
N ASN A 72 15.39 -44.89 -9.71
CA ASN A 72 14.17 -45.21 -10.44
C ASN A 72 14.36 -45.01 -11.96
N PRO A 73 13.47 -45.55 -12.81
CA PRO A 73 13.61 -45.47 -14.27
C PRO A 73 13.84 -44.06 -14.81
N THR A 74 13.22 -43.03 -14.23
CA THR A 74 13.39 -41.64 -14.66
C THR A 74 14.79 -41.10 -14.33
N THR A 75 15.30 -41.42 -13.13
CA THR A 75 16.61 -40.94 -12.65
C THR A 75 17.80 -41.71 -13.24
N SER A 76 17.56 -42.92 -13.74
CA SER A 76 18.57 -43.78 -14.38
C SER A 76 18.74 -43.51 -15.88
N ILE A 77 17.89 -42.68 -16.49
CA ILE A 77 18.06 -42.24 -17.88
C ILE A 77 19.33 -41.39 -17.97
N THR A 78 20.26 -41.82 -18.83
CA THR A 78 21.48 -41.09 -19.13
C THR A 78 21.19 -39.93 -20.08
N ASP A 79 21.86 -38.80 -19.85
CA ASP A 79 21.81 -37.69 -20.78
C ASP A 79 22.69 -37.93 -22.03
N ARG A 80 22.83 -36.89 -22.88
CA ARG A 80 23.68 -36.90 -24.08
C ARG A 80 25.17 -37.15 -23.80
N TYR A 81 25.61 -37.07 -22.55
CA TYR A 81 26.98 -37.33 -22.11
C TYR A 81 27.13 -38.69 -21.42
N GLY A 82 26.07 -39.51 -21.40
CA GLY A 82 26.09 -40.84 -20.80
C GLY A 82 25.99 -40.82 -19.27
N VAL A 83 25.61 -39.70 -18.64
CA VAL A 83 25.53 -39.58 -17.18
C VAL A 83 24.07 -39.52 -16.75
N SER A 84 23.67 -40.42 -15.85
CA SER A 84 22.32 -40.45 -15.29
C SER A 84 22.04 -39.23 -14.41
N LEU A 85 20.76 -38.90 -14.19
CA LEU A 85 20.40 -37.83 -13.26
C LEU A 85 20.91 -38.14 -11.84
N ARG A 86 20.80 -39.40 -11.43
CA ARG A 86 21.26 -39.86 -10.11
C ARG A 86 22.77 -39.72 -9.94
N ASP A 87 23.58 -40.02 -10.97
CA ASP A 87 25.04 -39.91 -10.85
C ASP A 87 25.55 -38.47 -10.73
N LYS A 88 24.69 -37.50 -11.04
CA LYS A 88 24.95 -36.06 -10.86
C LYS A 88 24.60 -35.55 -9.47
N ASP A 89 23.99 -36.36 -8.61
CA ASP A 89 23.63 -35.93 -7.26
C ASP A 89 24.83 -35.56 -6.42
N THR A 90 24.63 -34.55 -5.59
CA THR A 90 25.70 -33.94 -4.80
C THR A 90 25.70 -34.36 -3.33
N CYS A 91 24.87 -35.32 -2.91
CA CYS A 91 24.77 -35.77 -1.51
C CYS A 91 26.12 -36.15 -0.87
N TRP A 92 27.00 -36.83 -1.62
CA TRP A 92 28.33 -37.18 -1.14
C TRP A 92 29.28 -35.99 -1.10
N PHE A 93 29.15 -35.05 -2.05
CA PHE A 93 29.88 -33.78 -1.98
C PHE A 93 29.43 -32.95 -0.79
N GLY A 94 28.14 -32.94 -0.47
CA GLY A 94 27.62 -32.29 0.73
C GLY A 94 28.27 -32.83 2.01
N LYS A 95 28.41 -34.15 2.15
CA LYS A 95 29.12 -34.78 3.28
C LYS A 95 30.60 -34.42 3.33
N ILE A 96 31.29 -34.46 2.18
CA ILE A 96 32.70 -34.09 2.08
C ILE A 96 32.88 -32.62 2.50
N LEU A 97 32.07 -31.71 1.96
CA LEU A 97 32.14 -30.28 2.24
C LEU A 97 31.77 -29.95 3.69
N GLU A 98 30.77 -30.62 4.26
CA GLU A 98 30.40 -30.45 5.67
C GLU A 98 31.61 -30.68 6.57
N ARG A 99 32.29 -31.82 6.39
CA ARG A 99 33.49 -32.17 7.16
C ARG A 99 34.66 -31.24 6.83
N TYR A 100 34.93 -31.00 5.55
CA TYR A 100 36.05 -30.16 5.09
C TYR A 100 35.96 -28.74 5.63
N LEU A 101 34.78 -28.11 5.59
CA LEU A 101 34.58 -26.75 6.09
C LEU A 101 34.73 -26.67 7.62
N GLN A 102 34.24 -27.68 8.34
CA GLN A 102 34.44 -27.76 9.80
C GLN A 102 35.92 -27.93 10.17
N GLU A 103 36.68 -28.72 9.41
CA GLU A 103 38.11 -28.94 9.67
C GLU A 103 38.97 -27.74 9.25
N ARG A 104 38.75 -27.21 8.04
CA ARG A 104 39.63 -26.23 7.39
C ARG A 104 39.32 -24.78 7.76
N TRP A 105 38.05 -24.48 8.01
CA TRP A 105 37.54 -23.12 8.13
C TRP A 105 36.83 -22.85 9.46
N SER A 106 37.08 -23.64 10.51
CA SER A 106 36.46 -23.49 11.84
C SER A 106 36.69 -22.12 12.50
N HIS A 107 37.73 -21.39 12.12
CA HIS A 107 38.00 -20.03 12.59
C HIS A 107 37.10 -18.98 11.94
N VAL A 108 36.50 -19.27 10.78
CA VAL A 108 35.58 -18.39 10.03
C VAL A 108 34.13 -18.90 10.12
N ILE A 109 33.94 -20.21 10.16
CA ILE A 109 32.64 -20.89 10.11
C ILE A 109 32.45 -21.69 11.41
N ARG A 110 31.51 -21.26 12.27
CA ARG A 110 31.28 -21.91 13.57
C ARG A 110 30.60 -23.27 13.44
N SER A 111 29.64 -23.38 12.53
CA SER A 111 28.94 -24.64 12.25
C SER A 111 28.59 -24.77 10.78
N VAL A 112 28.43 -26.02 10.35
CA VAL A 112 27.96 -26.37 9.01
C VAL A 112 26.75 -27.28 9.17
N GLU A 113 25.67 -26.97 8.46
CA GLU A 113 24.43 -27.72 8.43
C GLU A 113 24.19 -28.21 7.00
N ARG A 114 23.89 -29.49 6.84
CA ARG A 114 23.58 -30.08 5.53
C ARG A 114 22.07 -30.33 5.40
N ARG A 115 21.48 -29.86 4.30
CA ARG A 115 20.07 -30.08 3.94
C ARG A 115 19.96 -30.74 2.58
N THR A 116 19.49 -31.98 2.56
CA THR A 116 19.31 -32.74 1.33
C THR A 116 17.94 -32.51 0.72
N ILE A 117 17.93 -32.18 -0.57
CA ILE A 117 16.74 -32.05 -1.39
C ILE A 117 16.55 -33.36 -2.16
N HIS A 118 15.44 -34.04 -1.90
CA HIS A 118 15.11 -35.33 -2.50
C HIS A 118 14.13 -35.19 -3.66
N ASN A 119 14.24 -36.07 -4.65
CA ASN A 119 13.25 -36.26 -5.72
C ASN A 119 12.89 -34.97 -6.49
N VAL A 120 13.89 -34.14 -6.75
CA VAL A 120 13.78 -32.86 -7.47
C VAL A 120 14.76 -32.87 -8.64
N ASN A 121 14.30 -32.53 -9.84
CA ASN A 121 15.20 -32.32 -10.96
C ASN A 121 15.85 -30.93 -10.85
N PRO A 122 17.18 -30.84 -10.58
CA PRO A 122 17.83 -29.55 -10.34
C PRO A 122 17.94 -28.66 -11.57
N SER A 123 17.55 -29.14 -12.75
CA SER A 123 17.52 -28.34 -13.97
C SER A 123 16.13 -27.75 -14.27
N LEU A 124 15.08 -28.18 -13.56
CA LEU A 124 13.73 -27.63 -13.70
C LEU A 124 13.51 -26.47 -12.73
N TYR A 125 13.18 -25.30 -13.27
CA TYR A 125 13.01 -24.07 -12.49
C TYR A 125 11.85 -24.14 -11.49
N ASP A 126 10.71 -24.71 -11.89
CA ASP A 126 9.53 -24.82 -11.02
C ASP A 126 9.79 -25.74 -9.82
N ASP A 127 10.41 -26.89 -10.05
CA ASP A 127 10.77 -27.83 -8.99
C ASP A 127 11.79 -27.20 -8.02
N ALA A 128 12.80 -26.50 -8.55
CA ALA A 128 13.79 -25.79 -7.76
C ALA A 128 13.13 -24.71 -6.88
N MET A 129 12.23 -23.90 -7.46
CA MET A 129 11.48 -22.88 -6.72
C MET A 129 10.65 -23.49 -5.60
N HIS A 130 9.97 -24.60 -5.86
CA HIS A 130 9.18 -25.30 -4.85
C HIS A 130 10.07 -25.83 -3.72
N ALA A 131 11.17 -26.51 -4.07
CA ALA A 131 12.10 -27.09 -3.11
C ALA A 131 12.71 -26.03 -2.18
N PHE A 132 13.24 -24.93 -2.72
CA PHE A 132 13.79 -23.86 -1.88
C PHE A 132 12.72 -23.11 -1.08
N GLY A 133 11.49 -23.03 -1.57
CA GLY A 133 10.36 -22.54 -0.77
C GLY A 133 10.17 -23.35 0.51
N GLN A 134 10.22 -24.68 0.43
CA GLN A 134 10.12 -25.57 1.59
C GLN A 134 11.36 -25.50 2.48
N GLN A 135 12.55 -25.55 1.88
CA GLN A 135 13.80 -25.57 2.64
C GLN A 135 14.02 -24.27 3.44
N LEU A 136 13.73 -23.11 2.86
CA LEU A 136 13.93 -21.83 3.53
C LEU A 136 12.80 -21.47 4.52
N SER A 137 11.60 -22.03 4.37
CA SER A 137 10.51 -21.82 5.34
C SER A 137 10.82 -22.46 6.70
N ALA A 138 11.55 -23.57 6.71
CA ALA A 138 12.02 -24.25 7.91
C ALA A 138 13.16 -23.50 8.64
N ILE A 139 13.71 -22.43 8.07
CA ILE A 139 14.71 -21.60 8.74
C ILE A 139 13.99 -20.59 9.63
N ASN A 140 14.24 -20.64 10.94
CA ASN A 140 13.73 -19.65 11.88
C ASN A 140 14.40 -18.30 11.62
N HIS A 141 13.62 -17.33 11.16
CA HIS A 141 14.11 -16.00 10.83
C HIS A 141 14.03 -15.07 12.05
N GLN A 142 15.15 -14.42 12.36
CA GLN A 142 15.24 -13.40 13.41
C GLN A 142 15.70 -12.08 12.79
N ALA A 143 15.19 -10.96 13.29
CA ALA A 143 15.43 -9.63 12.73
C ALA A 143 16.91 -9.20 12.74
N ASP A 144 17.72 -9.77 13.63
CA ASP A 144 19.15 -9.50 13.82
C ASP A 144 20.07 -10.57 13.18
N THR A 145 19.52 -11.35 12.23
CA THR A 145 20.26 -12.35 11.45
C THR A 145 20.47 -11.87 10.01
N TYR A 146 21.71 -11.89 9.54
CA TYR A 146 22.08 -11.64 8.16
C TYR A 146 22.25 -12.94 7.38
N TYR A 147 21.71 -12.98 6.17
CA TYR A 147 21.72 -14.16 5.29
C TYR A 147 22.55 -13.86 4.05
N TYR A 148 23.55 -14.69 3.77
CA TYR A 148 24.42 -14.57 2.60
C TYR A 148 24.16 -15.71 1.63
N VAL A 149 23.56 -15.43 0.48
CA VAL A 149 23.42 -16.41 -0.61
C VAL A 149 24.70 -16.44 -1.42
N LEU A 150 25.34 -17.61 -1.50
CA LEU A 150 26.58 -17.82 -2.25
C LEU A 150 26.24 -18.32 -3.67
N ALA A 151 26.10 -17.40 -4.62
CA ALA A 151 25.52 -17.67 -5.94
C ALA A 151 26.53 -18.19 -6.97
N ALA A 152 27.27 -19.27 -6.67
CA ALA A 152 28.25 -19.83 -7.60
C ALA A 152 28.27 -21.37 -7.74
N GLY A 153 27.80 -22.12 -6.74
CA GLY A 153 27.73 -23.59 -6.80
C GLY A 153 26.38 -24.09 -7.35
N GLY A 154 26.35 -25.22 -8.04
CA GLY A 154 25.08 -25.84 -8.50
C GLY A 154 24.55 -25.36 -9.86
N THR A 155 23.37 -25.84 -10.24
CA THR A 155 22.71 -25.49 -11.51
C THR A 155 22.18 -24.05 -11.48
N GLN A 156 22.00 -23.43 -12.66
CA GLN A 156 21.40 -22.09 -12.75
C GLN A 156 19.98 -22.05 -12.15
N ALA A 157 19.17 -23.10 -12.35
CA ALA A 157 17.83 -23.17 -11.78
C ALA A 157 17.84 -23.17 -10.24
N PHE A 158 18.73 -23.95 -9.61
CA PHE A 158 18.87 -23.97 -8.15
C PHE A 158 19.42 -22.66 -7.60
N ASN A 159 20.40 -22.04 -8.28
CA ASN A 159 20.94 -20.76 -7.87
C ASN A 159 19.92 -19.63 -7.96
N ASN A 160 19.14 -19.58 -9.03
CA ASN A 160 18.07 -18.58 -9.17
C ASN A 160 16.98 -18.83 -8.13
N ALA A 161 16.55 -20.08 -7.94
CA ALA A 161 15.54 -20.42 -6.94
C ALA A 161 15.98 -20.07 -5.51
N LEU A 162 17.20 -20.43 -5.11
CA LEU A 162 17.75 -20.07 -3.80
C LEU A 162 17.79 -18.54 -3.63
N GLN A 163 18.32 -17.80 -4.61
CA GLN A 163 18.38 -16.34 -4.56
C GLN A 163 16.99 -15.70 -4.42
N PHE A 164 16.05 -16.03 -5.31
CA PHE A 164 14.72 -15.44 -5.29
C PHE A 164 13.95 -15.78 -4.01
N LYS A 165 14.00 -17.04 -3.57
CA LYS A 165 13.31 -17.47 -2.34
C LYS A 165 13.97 -16.89 -1.08
N ALA A 166 15.29 -16.75 -1.05
CA ALA A 166 15.99 -16.12 0.07
C ALA A 166 15.70 -14.61 0.15
N ILE A 167 15.74 -13.88 -0.97
CA ILE A 167 15.40 -12.45 -1.00
C ILE A 167 13.95 -12.25 -0.54
N ALA A 168 13.00 -13.04 -1.05
CA ALA A 168 11.60 -12.95 -0.64
C ALA A 168 11.38 -13.26 0.85
N ARG A 169 12.15 -14.21 1.41
CA ARG A 169 11.99 -14.68 2.80
C ARG A 169 12.69 -13.81 3.83
N PHE A 170 13.88 -13.31 3.53
CA PHE A 170 14.78 -12.61 4.46
C PHE A 170 14.93 -11.12 4.17
N ARG A 171 14.40 -10.64 3.03
CA ARG A 171 14.27 -9.24 2.65
C ARG A 171 15.56 -8.43 2.82
N GLU A 172 15.53 -7.35 3.58
CA GLU A 172 16.63 -6.39 3.76
C GLU A 172 17.86 -7.02 4.44
N ASN A 173 17.66 -8.16 5.13
CA ASN A 173 18.72 -8.93 5.76
C ASN A 173 19.35 -9.98 4.83
N CYS A 174 18.96 -10.01 3.54
CA CYS A 174 19.50 -10.92 2.54
C CYS A 174 20.55 -10.23 1.64
N TYR A 175 21.74 -10.81 1.58
CA TYR A 175 22.82 -10.41 0.71
C TYR A 175 23.12 -11.53 -0.28
N VAL A 176 23.32 -11.18 -1.55
CA VAL A 176 23.72 -12.14 -2.57
C VAL A 176 25.17 -11.85 -2.93
N LEU A 177 26.05 -12.83 -2.68
CA LEU A 177 27.46 -12.76 -3.06
C LEU A 177 27.66 -13.59 -4.33
N TYR A 178 28.38 -13.02 -5.28
CA TYR A 178 28.74 -13.65 -6.53
C TYR A 178 30.24 -13.57 -6.77
N LYS A 179 30.80 -14.58 -7.44
CA LYS A 179 32.18 -14.59 -7.89
C LYS A 179 32.19 -15.08 -9.34
N SER A 180 32.62 -14.22 -10.27
CA SER A 180 32.86 -14.66 -11.64
C SER A 180 34.15 -15.48 -11.72
N GLU A 181 34.36 -16.19 -12.83
CA GLU A 181 35.59 -16.96 -13.06
C GLU A 181 36.84 -16.06 -13.15
N HIS A 182 36.65 -14.81 -13.58
CA HIS A 182 37.74 -13.85 -13.79
C HIS A 182 38.05 -12.99 -12.55
N ASP A 183 37.13 -12.95 -11.58
CA ASP A 183 37.32 -12.15 -10.38
C ASP A 183 38.17 -12.87 -9.34
N SER A 184 39.08 -12.11 -8.74
CA SER A 184 39.95 -12.59 -7.66
C SER A 184 39.20 -12.81 -6.34
N ALA A 185 38.05 -12.13 -6.15
CA ALA A 185 37.26 -12.20 -4.92
C ALA A 185 35.75 -12.06 -5.20
N PRO A 186 34.89 -12.66 -4.35
CA PRO A 186 33.45 -12.41 -4.37
C PRO A 186 33.08 -10.93 -4.15
N TYR A 187 31.94 -10.52 -4.70
CA TYR A 187 31.34 -9.20 -4.51
C TYR A 187 29.82 -9.30 -4.29
N SER A 188 29.24 -8.27 -3.67
CA SER A 188 27.80 -8.23 -3.40
C SER A 188 27.04 -7.74 -4.62
N LEU A 189 25.97 -8.43 -4.98
CA LEU A 189 25.02 -7.98 -5.99
C LEU A 189 23.99 -7.03 -5.37
N ASN A 190 23.54 -6.03 -6.14
CA ASN A 190 22.46 -5.11 -5.75
C ASN A 190 21.06 -5.64 -6.10
N ILE A 191 20.96 -6.89 -6.58
CA ILE A 191 19.70 -7.54 -6.97
C ILE A 191 18.67 -7.57 -5.83
N PRO A 192 19.03 -7.89 -4.56
CA PRO A 192 18.04 -7.90 -3.47
C PRO A 192 17.31 -6.58 -3.33
N LYS A 193 18.07 -5.46 -3.35
CA LYS A 193 17.50 -4.12 -3.26
C LYS A 193 16.60 -3.82 -4.46
N GLN A 194 17.09 -4.02 -5.68
CA GLN A 194 16.32 -3.76 -6.90
C GLN A 194 15.00 -4.54 -6.93
N LEU A 195 15.03 -5.82 -6.56
CA LEU A 195 13.84 -6.67 -6.57
C LEU A 195 12.82 -6.25 -5.51
N LEU A 196 13.28 -5.94 -4.29
CA LEU A 196 12.41 -5.45 -3.21
C LEU A 196 11.81 -4.09 -3.57
N ASP A 197 12.60 -3.17 -4.11
CA ASP A 197 12.13 -1.86 -4.59
C ASP A 197 11.04 -2.03 -5.66
N SER A 198 11.23 -2.92 -6.65
CA SER A 198 10.21 -3.20 -7.68
C SER A 198 8.91 -3.77 -7.09
N PHE A 199 8.98 -4.66 -6.09
CA PHE A 199 7.78 -5.17 -5.41
C PHE A 199 7.07 -4.10 -4.59
N ASN A 200 7.83 -3.26 -3.89
CA ASN A 200 7.30 -2.15 -3.11
C ASN A 200 6.62 -1.13 -4.03
N ILE A 201 7.24 -0.77 -5.16
CA ILE A 201 6.66 0.12 -6.16
C ILE A 201 5.37 -0.46 -6.75
N SER A 202 5.39 -1.73 -7.17
CA SER A 202 4.20 -2.40 -7.72
C SER A 202 3.03 -2.42 -6.73
N THR A 203 3.32 -2.71 -5.45
CA THR A 203 2.32 -2.69 -4.38
C THR A 203 1.82 -1.27 -4.09
N ALA A 204 2.72 -0.29 -4.06
CA ALA A 204 2.37 1.11 -3.85
C ALA A 204 1.48 1.66 -4.98
N ILE A 205 1.69 1.24 -6.24
CA ILE A 205 0.80 1.58 -7.36
C ILE A 205 -0.64 1.13 -7.06
N GLN A 206 -0.84 -0.09 -6.53
CA GLN A 206 -2.18 -0.57 -6.17
C GLN A 206 -2.79 0.23 -5.00
N LEU A 207 -1.97 0.59 -4.01
CA LEU A 207 -2.40 1.42 -2.89
C LEU A 207 -2.81 2.83 -3.34
N ILE A 208 -2.04 3.44 -4.25
CA ILE A 208 -2.37 4.75 -4.85
C ILE A 208 -3.66 4.64 -5.68
N ARG A 209 -3.90 3.52 -6.38
CA ARG A 209 -5.18 3.29 -7.09
C ARG A 209 -6.39 3.32 -6.18
N GLN A 210 -6.20 2.88 -4.94
CA GLN A 210 -7.22 2.86 -3.89
C GLN A 210 -7.14 4.11 -3.01
N HIS A 211 -6.42 5.16 -3.41
CA HIS A 211 -6.21 6.37 -2.61
C HIS A 211 -5.64 6.09 -1.20
N ASN A 212 -5.02 4.94 -0.97
CA ASN A 212 -4.33 4.61 0.27
C ASN A 212 -2.92 5.20 0.26
N PHE A 213 -2.86 6.53 0.36
CA PHE A 213 -1.62 7.30 0.26
C PHE A 213 -0.64 6.97 1.40
N LEU A 214 -1.14 6.75 2.62
CA LEU A 214 -0.29 6.41 3.77
C LEU A 214 0.39 5.03 3.59
N GLY A 215 -0.35 4.05 3.10
CA GLY A 215 0.22 2.73 2.78
C GLY A 215 1.28 2.83 1.69
N ALA A 216 1.03 3.64 0.65
CA ALA A 216 2.00 3.87 -0.42
C ALA A 216 3.29 4.55 0.09
N ILE A 217 3.16 5.57 0.95
CA ILE A 217 4.31 6.24 1.59
C ILE A 217 5.19 5.23 2.32
N THR A 218 4.57 4.37 3.14
CA THR A 218 5.29 3.36 3.95
C THR A 218 6.14 2.41 3.11
N LEU A 219 5.74 2.11 1.87
CA LEU A 219 6.49 1.22 0.98
C LEU A 219 7.55 1.93 0.14
N LEU A 220 7.33 3.20 -0.19
CA LEU A 220 8.17 3.95 -1.13
C LEU A 220 9.27 4.77 -0.44
N GLU A 221 9.12 5.04 0.85
CA GLU A 221 10.07 5.87 1.61
C GLU A 221 11.50 5.31 1.54
N GLY A 222 12.44 6.13 1.07
CA GLY A 222 13.84 5.75 0.88
C GLY A 222 14.16 5.05 -0.45
N SER A 223 13.14 4.65 -1.23
CA SER A 223 13.31 3.95 -2.52
C SER A 223 12.97 4.82 -3.74
N VAL A 224 12.29 5.95 -3.55
CA VAL A 224 11.92 6.88 -4.64
C VAL A 224 12.30 8.33 -4.36
N ASP A 225 12.13 9.18 -5.38
CA ASP A 225 12.33 10.62 -5.28
C ASP A 225 11.49 11.22 -4.14
N LYS A 226 12.11 12.08 -3.32
CA LYS A 226 11.45 12.73 -2.18
C LYS A 226 10.16 13.46 -2.59
N ASN A 227 10.11 14.09 -3.76
CA ASN A 227 8.92 14.80 -4.23
C ASN A 227 7.72 13.87 -4.43
N ILE A 228 7.92 12.59 -4.79
CA ILE A 228 6.83 11.61 -4.87
C ILE A 228 6.22 11.41 -3.47
N ILE A 229 7.08 11.27 -2.45
CA ILE A 229 6.65 11.12 -1.05
C ILE A 229 5.91 12.37 -0.57
N GLU A 230 6.42 13.56 -0.87
CA GLU A 230 5.77 14.82 -0.50
C GLU A 230 4.40 14.97 -1.19
N ILE A 231 4.26 14.63 -2.48
CA ILE A 231 2.95 14.66 -3.17
C ILE A 231 1.95 13.70 -2.53
N LEU A 232 2.39 12.50 -2.11
CA LEU A 232 1.54 11.55 -1.40
C LEU A 232 1.11 12.10 -0.02
N TRP A 233 2.01 12.76 0.70
CA TRP A 233 1.67 13.44 1.96
C TRP A 233 0.66 14.57 1.74
N TYR A 234 0.83 15.38 0.69
CA TYR A 234 -0.13 16.40 0.32
C TYR A 234 -1.52 15.80 0.08
N ALA A 235 -1.60 14.72 -0.72
CA ALA A 235 -2.86 14.02 -0.97
C ALA A 235 -3.47 13.47 0.33
N LYS A 236 -2.65 12.84 1.19
CA LYS A 236 -3.09 12.32 2.47
C LYS A 236 -3.67 13.40 3.38
N TYR A 237 -3.00 14.54 3.51
CA TYR A 237 -3.47 15.63 4.37
C TYR A 237 -4.75 16.27 3.83
N ARG A 238 -4.92 16.36 2.51
CA ARG A 238 -6.20 16.76 1.91
C ARG A 238 -7.31 15.76 2.16
N GLU A 239 -7.04 14.46 2.05
CA GLU A 239 -8.01 13.42 2.40
C GLU A 239 -8.49 13.56 3.87
N ASP A 240 -7.61 14.00 4.77
CA ASP A 240 -7.93 14.24 6.18
C ASP A 240 -8.57 15.60 6.47
N PHE A 241 -8.83 16.43 5.44
CA PHE A 241 -9.21 17.84 5.62
C PHE A 241 -8.19 18.67 6.42
N ASN A 242 -6.95 18.19 6.54
CA ASN A 242 -5.86 18.91 7.19
C ASN A 242 -5.14 19.80 6.17
N PHE A 243 -5.85 20.83 5.73
CA PHE A 243 -5.37 21.73 4.70
C PHE A 243 -4.14 22.55 5.12
N ASP A 244 -3.96 22.80 6.42
CA ASP A 244 -2.78 23.49 6.94
C ASP A 244 -1.51 22.68 6.70
N LEU A 245 -1.52 21.38 7.03
CA LEU A 245 -0.40 20.50 6.73
C LEU A 245 -0.24 20.30 5.23
N ALA A 246 -1.34 20.18 4.48
CA ALA A 246 -1.29 20.07 3.02
C ALA A 246 -0.56 21.28 2.39
N ALA A 247 -0.86 22.50 2.84
CA ALA A 247 -0.20 23.72 2.37
C ALA A 247 1.30 23.73 2.72
N GLN A 248 1.67 23.34 3.94
CA GLN A 248 3.08 23.26 4.36
C GLN A 248 3.91 22.29 3.53
N ILE A 249 3.31 21.18 3.07
CA ILE A 249 4.01 20.22 2.20
C ILE A 249 4.33 20.88 0.85
N ILE A 250 3.37 21.58 0.24
CA ILE A 250 3.56 22.22 -1.06
C ILE A 250 4.69 23.25 -1.04
N GLU A 251 4.81 24.01 0.04
CA GLU A 251 5.88 25.00 0.21
C GLU A 251 7.28 24.35 0.22
N ARG A 252 7.38 23.07 0.57
CA ARG A 252 8.65 22.33 0.67
C ARG A 252 9.05 21.63 -0.62
N ILE A 253 8.10 21.37 -1.54
CA ILE A 253 8.37 20.65 -2.79
C ILE A 253 9.34 21.48 -3.64
N GLN A 254 10.51 20.93 -3.93
CA GLN A 254 11.56 21.64 -4.68
C GLN A 254 11.35 21.52 -6.19
N PHE A 255 11.77 22.54 -6.96
CA PHE A 255 11.52 22.65 -8.40
C PHE A 255 12.44 21.80 -9.32
N HIS A 256 13.33 20.98 -8.76
CA HIS A 256 14.25 20.13 -9.55
C HIS A 256 13.62 18.78 -9.88
N VAL A 257 12.52 18.80 -10.62
CA VAL A 257 11.73 17.60 -10.97
C VAL A 257 11.62 17.44 -12.47
N ASP A 258 11.45 16.20 -12.91
CA ASP A 258 11.14 15.85 -14.29
C ASP A 258 9.85 16.51 -14.80
N GLY A 259 9.62 16.50 -16.12
CA GLY A 259 8.57 17.28 -16.76
C GLY A 259 7.17 16.99 -16.23
N ILE A 260 6.80 15.71 -16.06
CA ILE A 260 5.43 15.33 -15.70
C ILE A 260 5.12 15.65 -14.23
N LEU A 261 6.09 15.42 -13.32
CA LEU A 261 5.93 15.80 -11.92
C LEU A 261 5.92 17.31 -11.76
N ARG A 262 6.72 18.05 -12.54
CA ARG A 262 6.74 19.52 -12.52
C ARG A 262 5.38 20.10 -12.89
N ASP A 263 4.72 19.57 -13.92
CA ASP A 263 3.41 20.07 -14.35
C ASP A 263 2.32 19.74 -13.33
N LEU A 264 2.37 18.54 -12.72
CA LEU A 264 1.50 18.21 -11.59
C LEU A 264 1.72 19.17 -10.41
N ILE A 265 2.97 19.41 -10.01
CA ILE A 265 3.30 20.28 -8.87
C ILE A 265 2.83 21.72 -9.13
N ARG A 266 2.99 22.24 -10.35
CA ARG A 266 2.45 23.56 -10.73
C ARG A 266 0.93 23.60 -10.62
N SER A 267 0.24 22.56 -11.10
CA SER A 267 -1.21 22.43 -10.98
C SER A 267 -1.65 22.37 -9.52
N ILE A 268 -0.94 21.60 -8.69
CA ILE A 268 -1.18 21.50 -7.25
C ILE A 268 -0.97 22.85 -6.56
N GLN A 269 0.12 23.56 -6.85
CA GLN A 269 0.42 24.89 -6.29
C GLN A 269 -0.69 25.88 -6.64
N HIS A 270 -1.13 25.91 -7.91
CA HIS A 270 -2.24 26.77 -8.33
C HIS A 270 -3.52 26.46 -7.55
N ASN A 271 -3.87 25.18 -7.41
CA ASN A 271 -5.04 24.74 -6.65
C ASN A 271 -4.90 25.02 -5.14
N ALA A 272 -3.70 24.95 -4.59
CA ALA A 272 -3.44 25.21 -3.17
C ALA A 272 -3.68 26.66 -2.79
N TYR A 273 -3.33 27.61 -3.67
CA TYR A 273 -3.71 29.01 -3.49
C TYR A 273 -5.23 29.24 -3.55
N GLN A 274 -6.00 28.28 -4.08
CA GLN A 274 -7.46 28.30 -4.09
C GLN A 274 -8.08 27.57 -2.88
N ILE A 275 -7.29 26.93 -2.02
CA ILE A 275 -7.79 26.30 -0.79
C ILE A 275 -8.33 27.42 0.11
N ASN A 276 -9.64 27.44 0.27
CA ASN A 276 -10.32 28.36 1.15
C ASN A 276 -11.17 27.58 2.15
N GLN A 277 -10.63 27.36 3.35
CA GLN A 277 -11.29 26.62 4.43
C GLN A 277 -12.56 27.32 4.96
N THR A 278 -12.79 28.57 4.57
CA THR A 278 -14.01 29.31 4.94
C THR A 278 -15.07 29.31 3.83
N ASP A 279 -14.73 28.86 2.62
CA ASP A 279 -15.68 28.75 1.51
C ASP A 279 -16.39 27.41 1.54
N LEU A 280 -17.69 27.44 1.85
CA LEU A 280 -18.53 26.25 1.86
C LEU A 280 -18.59 25.56 0.48
N LYS A 281 -18.44 26.28 -0.64
CA LYS A 281 -18.40 25.65 -1.97
C LYS A 281 -17.18 24.75 -2.11
N PHE A 282 -16.02 25.27 -1.73
CA PHE A 282 -14.77 24.51 -1.73
C PHE A 282 -14.89 23.27 -0.84
N LEU A 283 -15.38 23.43 0.39
CA LEU A 283 -15.54 22.32 1.33
C LEU A 283 -16.55 21.26 0.84
N LEU A 284 -17.62 21.67 0.17
CA LEU A 284 -18.61 20.75 -0.40
C LEU A 284 -18.01 19.90 -1.53
N VAL A 285 -17.21 20.50 -2.40
CA VAL A 285 -16.50 19.79 -3.47
C VAL A 285 -15.45 18.84 -2.88
N GLU A 286 -14.69 19.26 -1.87
CA GLU A 286 -13.73 18.37 -1.21
C GLU A 286 -14.43 17.19 -0.51
N LEU A 287 -15.56 17.45 0.15
CA LEU A 287 -16.32 16.42 0.84
C LEU A 287 -16.95 15.44 -0.13
N TYR A 288 -17.33 15.88 -1.33
CA TYR A 288 -17.75 15.00 -2.40
C TYR A 288 -16.63 14.02 -2.80
N TYR A 289 -15.41 14.49 -3.04
CA TYR A 289 -14.29 13.60 -3.36
C TYR A 289 -13.96 12.65 -2.20
N ASN A 290 -14.04 13.14 -0.97
CA ASN A 290 -13.76 12.31 0.20
C ASN A 290 -14.83 11.23 0.41
N ALA A 291 -16.10 11.55 0.14
CA ALA A 291 -17.19 10.57 0.11
C ALA A 291 -16.99 9.56 -1.01
N GLN A 292 -16.58 10.00 -2.20
CA GLN A 292 -16.24 9.10 -3.31
C GLN A 292 -15.15 8.10 -2.92
N ILE A 293 -14.03 8.58 -2.37
CA ILE A 293 -12.93 7.70 -1.93
C ILE A 293 -13.41 6.70 -0.87
N ALA A 294 -14.22 7.13 0.10
CA ALA A 294 -14.76 6.22 1.13
C ALA A 294 -15.67 5.14 0.53
N TYR A 295 -16.54 5.53 -0.41
CA TYR A 295 -17.47 4.62 -1.08
C TYR A 295 -16.75 3.60 -1.97
N ASP A 296 -15.82 4.06 -2.79
CA ASP A 296 -15.06 3.23 -3.75
C ASP A 296 -14.18 2.21 -3.00
N ASN A 297 -13.67 2.57 -1.82
CA ASN A 297 -12.87 1.68 -0.97
C ASN A 297 -13.71 0.77 -0.05
N GLY A 298 -15.04 0.76 -0.17
CA GLY A 298 -15.90 -0.07 0.66
C GLY A 298 -16.00 0.36 2.14
N ARG A 299 -15.56 1.58 2.48
CA ARG A 299 -15.67 2.14 3.83
C ARG A 299 -17.07 2.76 4.03
N TYR A 300 -18.10 1.92 4.05
CA TYR A 300 -19.49 2.40 3.97
C TYR A 300 -19.98 3.15 5.21
N ALA A 301 -19.51 2.80 6.41
CA ALA A 301 -19.79 3.59 7.61
C ALA A 301 -19.17 5.00 7.50
N ASP A 302 -17.90 5.07 7.10
CA ASP A 302 -17.19 6.34 6.85
C ASP A 302 -17.87 7.19 5.77
N PHE A 303 -18.32 6.55 4.69
CA PHE A 303 -19.12 7.19 3.64
C PHE A 303 -20.42 7.78 4.22
N LEU A 304 -21.14 7.01 5.03
CA LEU A 304 -22.38 7.43 5.67
C LEU A 304 -22.17 8.69 6.53
N GLY A 305 -21.10 8.74 7.33
CA GLY A 305 -20.74 9.94 8.09
C GLY A 305 -20.53 11.17 7.21
N ARG A 306 -19.85 10.99 6.07
CA ARG A 306 -19.59 12.07 5.09
C ARG A 306 -20.87 12.55 4.41
N VAL A 307 -21.81 11.66 4.11
CA VAL A 307 -23.12 12.01 3.54
C VAL A 307 -23.88 12.96 4.47
N PHE A 308 -23.90 12.70 5.77
CA PHE A 308 -24.58 13.59 6.72
C PHE A 308 -23.86 14.92 6.89
N ARG A 309 -22.52 14.92 6.88
CA ARG A 309 -21.75 16.17 6.88
C ARG A 309 -22.00 16.97 5.60
N PHE A 310 -22.16 16.30 4.47
CA PHE A 310 -22.48 16.91 3.18
C PHE A 310 -23.87 17.53 3.21
N GLN A 311 -24.87 16.79 3.69
CA GLN A 311 -26.25 17.27 3.84
C GLN A 311 -26.30 18.56 4.68
N GLU A 312 -25.67 18.54 5.85
CA GLU A 312 -25.57 19.71 6.73
C GLU A 312 -24.90 20.89 6.01
N THR A 313 -23.79 20.65 5.33
CA THR A 313 -23.02 21.70 4.65
C THR A 313 -23.79 22.32 3.47
N VAL A 314 -24.56 21.51 2.72
CA VAL A 314 -25.44 21.98 1.65
C VAL A 314 -26.53 22.90 2.22
N LEU A 315 -27.17 22.46 3.31
CA LEU A 315 -28.21 23.25 3.98
C LEU A 315 -27.66 24.57 4.51
N ARG A 316 -26.46 24.54 5.12
CA ARG A 316 -25.75 25.75 5.55
C ARG A 316 -25.48 26.68 4.37
N TYR A 317 -24.93 26.16 3.27
CA TYR A 317 -24.64 26.96 2.08
C TYR A 317 -25.89 27.67 1.53
N VAL A 318 -27.02 26.96 1.43
CA VAL A 318 -28.29 27.56 0.97
C VAL A 318 -28.78 28.66 1.93
N VAL A 319 -28.72 28.41 3.24
CA VAL A 319 -29.14 29.39 4.25
C VAL A 319 -28.24 30.62 4.22
N GLU A 320 -26.92 30.45 4.22
CA GLU A 320 -25.97 31.55 4.23
C GLU A 320 -26.10 32.41 2.95
N THR A 321 -26.30 31.79 1.80
CA THR A 321 -26.44 32.51 0.52
C THR A 321 -27.80 33.18 0.34
N SER A 322 -28.88 32.60 0.88
CA SER A 322 -30.23 33.17 0.72
C SER A 322 -30.53 34.26 1.74
N PHE A 323 -30.13 34.07 3.00
CA PHE A 323 -30.44 35.00 4.09
C PHE A 323 -29.29 35.97 4.40
N ASN A 324 -28.11 35.78 3.79
CA ASN A 324 -26.92 36.61 4.00
C ASN A 324 -26.49 36.68 5.48
N ILE A 325 -26.50 35.53 6.15
CA ILE A 325 -26.05 35.34 7.53
C ILE A 325 -24.97 34.27 7.59
N SER A 326 -24.16 34.21 8.65
CA SER A 326 -23.25 33.09 8.88
C SER A 326 -23.87 32.05 9.80
N THR A 327 -23.82 30.77 9.40
CA THR A 327 -24.23 29.61 10.22
C THR A 327 -23.06 28.98 10.98
N ASP A 328 -21.87 29.58 10.94
CA ASP A 328 -20.69 29.10 11.66
C ASP A 328 -20.87 29.25 13.18
N TYR A 329 -21.16 28.12 13.83
CA TYR A 329 -21.40 28.05 15.27
C TYR A 329 -20.16 27.65 16.09
N SER A 330 -18.96 27.78 15.51
CA SER A 330 -17.70 27.61 16.23
C SER A 330 -17.59 28.57 17.41
N LYS A 331 -16.81 28.22 18.45
CA LYS A 331 -16.65 29.06 19.65
C LYS A 331 -16.28 30.52 19.32
N ALA A 332 -15.48 30.73 18.27
CA ALA A 332 -15.04 32.05 17.84
C ALA A 332 -16.15 32.89 17.18
N LYS A 333 -17.09 32.26 16.46
CA LYS A 333 -18.13 32.98 15.68
C LYS A 333 -19.54 32.88 16.23
N LYS A 334 -19.78 31.99 17.20
CA LYS A 334 -21.09 31.73 17.81
C LYS A 334 -21.84 33.01 18.22
N ALA A 335 -21.17 33.94 18.90
CA ALA A 335 -21.79 35.18 19.37
C ALA A 335 -22.24 36.07 18.19
N ALA A 336 -21.40 36.22 17.17
CA ALA A 336 -21.72 37.02 15.98
C ALA A 336 -22.87 36.40 15.19
N SER A 337 -22.82 35.09 14.92
CA SER A 337 -23.88 34.35 14.21
C SER A 337 -25.22 34.38 14.95
N SER A 338 -25.22 34.26 16.28
CA SER A 338 -26.45 34.33 17.08
C SER A 338 -27.09 35.71 17.03
N THR A 339 -26.29 36.78 17.05
CA THR A 339 -26.77 38.16 16.90
C THR A 339 -27.37 38.40 15.51
N GLN A 340 -26.69 37.94 14.45
CA GLN A 340 -27.22 38.03 13.08
C GLN A 340 -28.55 37.29 12.94
N PHE A 341 -28.65 36.09 13.50
CA PHE A 341 -29.88 35.29 13.43
C PHE A 341 -31.03 35.93 14.21
N THR A 342 -30.78 36.42 15.42
CA THR A 342 -31.80 37.12 16.23
C THR A 342 -32.32 38.35 15.49
N LYS A 343 -31.42 39.11 14.87
CA LYS A 343 -31.80 40.27 14.05
C LYS A 343 -32.64 39.86 12.85
N LEU A 344 -32.27 38.80 12.12
CA LEU A 344 -33.04 38.28 10.99
C LEU A 344 -34.48 37.94 11.39
N LEU A 345 -34.68 37.29 12.54
CA LEU A 345 -36.03 36.93 13.02
C LEU A 345 -36.85 38.15 13.46
N ALA A 346 -36.20 39.19 14.00
CA ALA A 346 -36.87 40.43 14.34
C ALA A 346 -37.28 41.22 13.09
N ASP A 347 -36.44 41.20 12.06
CA ASP A 347 -36.67 41.91 10.79
C ASP A 347 -37.67 41.16 9.88
N ASP A 348 -37.88 39.85 10.08
CA ASP A 348 -38.82 39.02 9.31
C ASP A 348 -39.79 38.21 10.20
N PRO A 349 -40.96 38.79 10.55
CA PRO A 349 -41.98 38.12 11.33
C PRO A 349 -42.54 36.85 10.68
N ALA A 350 -42.53 36.74 9.34
CA ALA A 350 -43.07 35.57 8.64
C ALA A 350 -42.13 34.37 8.77
N LEU A 351 -40.81 34.60 8.71
CA LEU A 351 -39.81 33.57 9.01
C LEU A 351 -39.90 33.15 10.48
N PHE A 352 -40.01 34.12 11.40
CA PHE A 352 -40.16 33.83 12.83
C PHE A 352 -41.39 32.95 13.11
N GLU A 353 -42.56 33.34 12.61
CA GLU A 353 -43.79 32.55 12.78
C GLU A 353 -43.65 31.14 12.18
N HIS A 354 -43.01 31.01 11.02
CA HIS A 354 -42.77 29.71 10.39
C HIS A 354 -41.89 28.80 11.26
N LEU A 355 -40.83 29.33 11.89
CA LEU A 355 -39.98 28.56 12.79
C LEU A 355 -40.67 28.23 14.11
N GLU A 356 -41.47 29.15 14.64
CA GLU A 356 -42.28 28.94 15.86
C GLU A 356 -43.32 27.82 15.70
N GLN A 357 -43.88 27.68 14.49
CA GLN A 357 -44.85 26.62 14.16
C GLN A 357 -44.19 25.31 13.71
N ALA A 358 -42.88 25.30 13.45
CA ALA A 358 -42.17 24.12 13.01
C ALA A 358 -42.06 23.08 14.14
N THR A 359 -42.18 21.80 13.78
CA THR A 359 -42.08 20.68 14.71
C THR A 359 -41.10 19.61 14.20
N ILE A 360 -40.48 18.90 15.13
CA ILE A 360 -39.67 17.70 14.88
C ILE A 360 -40.21 16.61 15.79
N ASP A 361 -40.61 15.47 15.23
CA ASP A 361 -41.12 14.31 15.97
C ASP A 361 -42.23 14.70 16.98
N GLY A 362 -43.10 15.64 16.58
CA GLY A 362 -44.21 16.15 17.39
C GLY A 362 -43.85 17.21 18.44
N ASN A 363 -42.57 17.52 18.65
CA ASN A 363 -42.11 18.57 19.55
C ASN A 363 -41.84 19.88 18.82
N LYS A 364 -42.02 21.01 19.50
CA LYS A 364 -41.68 22.34 18.95
C LYS A 364 -40.19 22.40 18.62
N LEU A 365 -39.86 22.95 17.46
CA LEU A 365 -38.47 23.14 17.01
C LEU A 365 -37.70 24.02 18.00
N ASP A 366 -36.58 23.52 18.53
CA ASP A 366 -35.58 24.37 19.19
C ASP A 366 -34.68 25.00 18.12
N TYR A 367 -34.91 26.28 17.86
CA TYR A 367 -34.12 27.09 16.92
C TYR A 367 -33.12 28.02 17.62
N SER A 368 -32.73 27.72 18.87
CA SER A 368 -31.70 28.48 19.59
C SER A 368 -30.30 28.39 18.95
N HIS A 369 -30.10 27.43 18.04
CA HIS A 369 -28.84 27.14 17.34
C HIS A 369 -29.11 26.54 15.95
N PHE A 370 -28.16 26.65 15.02
CA PHE A 370 -28.27 26.10 13.65
C PHE A 370 -28.08 24.59 13.60
N SER A 371 -29.07 23.83 14.07
CA SER A 371 -29.12 22.37 13.89
C SER A 371 -29.62 22.01 12.48
N VAL A 372 -29.36 20.78 12.02
CA VAL A 372 -29.87 20.28 10.73
C VAL A 372 -31.39 20.49 10.59
N PRO A 373 -32.22 20.18 11.61
CA PRO A 373 -33.65 20.47 11.55
C PRO A 373 -34.00 21.95 11.35
N VAL A 374 -33.28 22.87 12.00
CA VAL A 374 -33.48 24.32 11.83
C VAL A 374 -33.16 24.72 10.40
N LEU A 375 -32.04 24.24 9.85
CA LEU A 375 -31.67 24.53 8.46
C LEU A 375 -32.68 23.95 7.45
N VAL A 376 -33.23 22.76 7.72
CA VAL A 376 -34.33 22.19 6.91
C VAL A 376 -35.59 23.05 7.03
N ALA A 377 -35.94 23.53 8.22
CA ALA A 377 -37.08 24.42 8.41
C ALA A 377 -36.90 25.75 7.64
N MET A 378 -35.69 26.32 7.63
CA MET A 378 -35.36 27.51 6.83
C MET A 378 -35.41 27.23 5.33
N LEU A 379 -34.91 26.08 4.85
CA LEU A 379 -35.08 25.66 3.45
C LEU A 379 -36.57 25.54 3.09
N ASN A 380 -37.39 24.98 3.98
CA ASN A 380 -38.84 24.89 3.77
C ASN A 380 -39.48 26.28 3.65
N PHE A 381 -39.07 27.24 4.47
CA PHE A 381 -39.54 28.62 4.35
C PHE A 381 -39.21 29.20 2.98
N LEU A 382 -37.98 29.00 2.49
CA LEU A 382 -37.54 29.47 1.17
C LEU A 382 -38.40 28.92 0.01
N THR A 383 -39.10 27.79 0.20
CA THR A 383 -40.02 27.26 -0.82
C THR A 383 -41.42 27.89 -0.80
N LYS A 384 -41.73 28.74 0.19
CA LYS A 384 -43.03 29.40 0.35
C LYS A 384 -43.07 30.75 -0.39
N GLN A 385 -44.27 31.22 -0.69
CA GLN A 385 -44.48 32.50 -1.38
C GLN A 385 -43.96 33.70 -0.57
N GLN A 386 -44.03 33.63 0.77
CA GLN A 386 -43.54 34.69 1.66
C GLN A 386 -42.02 34.92 1.55
N ALA A 387 -41.25 33.95 1.04
CA ALA A 387 -39.80 34.04 0.94
C ALA A 387 -39.29 34.73 -0.33
N GLN A 388 -40.17 35.31 -1.16
CA GLN A 388 -39.79 36.00 -2.39
C GLN A 388 -38.88 37.24 -2.16
N THR A 389 -38.76 37.70 -0.92
CA THR A 389 -37.82 38.76 -0.53
C THR A 389 -36.36 38.30 -0.56
N TYR A 390 -36.10 37.00 -0.36
CA TYR A 390 -34.77 36.41 -0.33
C TYR A 390 -34.36 35.80 -1.67
N ILE A 391 -35.33 35.22 -2.38
CA ILE A 391 -35.07 34.45 -3.59
C ILE A 391 -36.13 34.66 -4.67
N SER A 392 -35.74 34.47 -5.92
CA SER A 392 -36.65 34.47 -7.07
C SER A 392 -37.58 33.24 -7.08
N GLN A 393 -38.71 33.34 -7.79
CA GLN A 393 -39.62 32.20 -8.00
C GLN A 393 -38.93 31.00 -8.68
N ARG A 394 -37.96 31.27 -9.57
CA ARG A 394 -37.14 30.23 -10.21
C ARG A 394 -36.29 29.48 -9.16
N GLN A 395 -35.63 30.22 -8.27
CA GLN A 395 -34.83 29.64 -7.18
C GLN A 395 -35.69 28.85 -6.20
N ALA A 396 -36.91 29.31 -5.89
CA ALA A 396 -37.85 28.55 -5.07
C ALA A 396 -38.16 27.18 -5.69
N GLY A 397 -38.39 27.11 -7.01
CA GLY A 397 -38.56 25.85 -7.74
C GLY A 397 -37.35 24.92 -7.66
N ILE A 398 -36.14 25.48 -7.74
CA ILE A 398 -34.89 24.72 -7.54
C ILE A 398 -34.81 24.15 -6.13
N TYR A 399 -35.15 24.94 -5.10
CA TYR A 399 -35.09 24.53 -3.70
C TYR A 399 -36.15 23.50 -3.33
N ILE A 400 -37.31 23.50 -3.99
CA ILE A 400 -38.28 22.39 -3.89
C ILE A 400 -37.63 21.08 -4.34
N GLY A 401 -37.00 21.07 -5.53
CA GLY A 401 -36.33 19.88 -6.04
C GLY A 401 -35.06 19.49 -5.26
N LEU A 402 -34.37 20.46 -4.65
CA LEU A 402 -33.26 20.21 -3.73
C LEU A 402 -33.74 19.50 -2.47
N ARG A 403 -34.82 20.00 -1.85
CA ARG A 403 -35.42 19.40 -0.66
C ARG A 403 -35.77 17.94 -0.88
N GLU A 404 -36.32 17.59 -2.05
CA GLU A 404 -36.61 16.19 -2.40
C GLU A 404 -35.36 15.31 -2.37
N GLN A 405 -34.22 15.78 -2.89
CA GLN A 405 -32.97 15.02 -2.86
C GLN A 405 -32.39 14.93 -1.44
N ILE A 406 -32.46 16.02 -0.66
CA ILE A 406 -32.04 16.02 0.74
C ILE A 406 -32.87 15.04 1.57
N ASN A 407 -34.19 14.98 1.33
CA ASN A 407 -35.07 14.04 2.01
C ASN A 407 -34.72 12.58 1.69
N LYS A 408 -34.24 12.27 0.48
CA LYS A 408 -33.72 10.93 0.18
C LYS A 408 -32.52 10.57 1.06
N LEU A 409 -31.60 11.50 1.28
CA LEU A 409 -30.46 11.28 2.19
C LEU A 409 -30.92 11.04 3.63
N SER A 410 -31.99 11.70 4.07
CA SER A 410 -32.57 11.50 5.41
C SER A 410 -33.07 10.06 5.64
N ASN A 411 -33.37 9.28 4.59
CA ASN A 411 -33.70 7.85 4.74
C ASN A 411 -32.54 7.02 5.33
N LEU A 412 -31.32 7.56 5.31
CA LEU A 412 -30.15 6.93 5.92
C LEU A 412 -29.94 7.30 7.40
N SER A 413 -30.83 8.12 7.98
CA SER A 413 -30.65 8.66 9.35
C SER A 413 -30.63 7.58 10.42
N GLU A 414 -31.57 6.63 10.33
CA GLU A 414 -31.65 5.48 11.24
C GLU A 414 -30.36 4.65 11.20
N MET A 415 -29.90 4.33 9.99
CA MET A 415 -28.66 3.58 9.76
C MET A 415 -27.44 4.30 10.34
N ARG A 416 -27.36 5.64 10.20
CA ARG A 416 -26.29 6.42 10.79
C ARG A 416 -26.34 6.33 12.31
N ASN A 417 -27.52 6.52 12.91
CA ASN A 417 -27.71 6.51 14.35
C ASN A 417 -27.34 5.16 14.98
N GLN A 418 -27.66 4.05 14.30
CA GLN A 418 -27.34 2.68 14.72
C GLN A 418 -25.89 2.27 14.47
N SER A 419 -25.16 2.99 13.61
CA SER A 419 -23.76 2.69 13.27
C SER A 419 -22.75 3.29 14.25
N VAL A 420 -21.49 2.84 14.11
CA VAL A 420 -20.31 3.34 14.85
C VAL A 420 -20.00 4.82 14.62
N ILE A 421 -20.63 5.47 13.64
CA ILE A 421 -20.44 6.90 13.34
C ILE A 421 -21.23 7.80 14.30
N ALA A 422 -22.26 7.28 14.97
CA ALA A 422 -23.10 8.07 15.87
C ALA A 422 -23.24 7.40 17.25
N HIS A 423 -24.29 6.61 17.47
CA HIS A 423 -24.66 6.16 18.82
C HIS A 423 -24.73 4.62 18.97
N GLY A 424 -24.52 3.87 17.90
CA GLY A 424 -24.61 2.40 17.92
C GLY A 424 -23.36 1.71 17.40
N PHE A 425 -23.50 0.42 17.07
CA PHE A 425 -22.41 -0.46 16.63
C PHE A 425 -22.79 -1.36 15.45
N GLU A 426 -23.93 -1.10 14.80
CA GLU A 426 -24.37 -1.89 13.65
C GLU A 426 -23.48 -1.65 12.43
N GLY A 427 -23.25 -2.71 11.66
CA GLY A 427 -22.50 -2.65 10.41
C GLY A 427 -23.29 -1.96 9.30
N VAL A 428 -22.57 -1.35 8.35
CA VAL A 428 -23.15 -0.67 7.19
C VAL A 428 -22.60 -1.29 5.91
N SER A 429 -23.48 -1.72 5.00
CA SER A 429 -23.13 -2.29 3.70
C SER A 429 -23.60 -1.42 2.52
N LYS A 430 -23.04 -1.68 1.33
CA LYS A 430 -23.44 -1.04 0.08
C LYS A 430 -24.92 -1.29 -0.23
N GLU A 431 -25.35 -2.54 -0.09
CA GLU A 431 -26.69 -3.02 -0.43
C GLU A 431 -27.74 -2.28 0.42
N GLN A 432 -27.47 -2.14 1.73
CA GLN A 432 -28.35 -1.42 2.64
C GLN A 432 -28.50 0.06 2.25
N ILE A 433 -27.39 0.72 1.86
CA ILE A 433 -27.42 2.11 1.40
C ILE A 433 -28.27 2.24 0.13
N LEU A 434 -28.05 1.37 -0.86
CA LEU A 434 -28.79 1.41 -2.13
C LEU A 434 -30.29 1.17 -1.92
N GLU A 435 -30.65 0.21 -1.06
CA GLU A 435 -32.03 -0.10 -0.71
C GLU A 435 -32.74 1.11 -0.08
N LYS A 436 -32.13 1.71 0.96
CA LYS A 436 -32.72 2.86 1.67
C LYS A 436 -32.82 4.11 0.79
N LEU A 437 -31.90 4.30 -0.15
CA LEU A 437 -31.95 5.41 -1.12
C LEU A 437 -32.89 5.13 -2.31
N LYS A 438 -33.37 3.90 -2.49
CA LYS A 438 -34.23 3.47 -3.61
C LYS A 438 -33.63 3.85 -4.97
N LEU A 439 -32.32 3.64 -5.13
CA LEU A 439 -31.62 3.92 -6.38
C LEU A 439 -31.80 2.78 -7.39
N ASN A 440 -31.85 3.12 -8.67
CA ASN A 440 -31.84 2.11 -9.75
C ASN A 440 -30.46 1.44 -9.85
N GLN A 441 -30.38 0.29 -10.53
CA GLN A 441 -29.14 -0.50 -10.66
C GLN A 441 -27.96 0.31 -11.25
N ASP A 442 -28.24 1.29 -12.11
CA ASP A 442 -27.22 2.13 -12.76
C ASP A 442 -26.85 3.40 -11.96
N GLN A 443 -27.46 3.62 -10.79
CA GLN A 443 -27.25 4.82 -9.99
C GLN A 443 -26.45 4.52 -8.72
N THR A 444 -25.57 5.46 -8.38
CA THR A 444 -24.81 5.43 -7.14
C THR A 444 -25.25 6.55 -6.19
N PRO A 445 -25.01 6.40 -4.88
CA PRO A 445 -25.20 7.50 -3.93
C PRO A 445 -24.41 8.77 -4.32
N LEU A 446 -23.28 8.62 -5.01
CA LEU A 446 -22.46 9.74 -5.48
C LEU A 446 -23.16 10.55 -6.58
N ASP A 447 -23.98 9.93 -7.42
CA ASP A 447 -24.78 10.63 -8.44
C ASP A 447 -25.83 11.54 -7.79
N LEU A 448 -26.40 11.10 -6.67
CA LEU A 448 -27.30 11.91 -5.86
C LEU A 448 -26.58 13.13 -5.27
N LEU A 449 -25.39 12.95 -4.69
CA LEU A 449 -24.58 14.06 -4.17
C LEU A 449 -24.22 15.06 -5.29
N ARG A 450 -23.79 14.56 -6.45
CA ARG A 450 -23.46 15.40 -7.62
C ARG A 450 -24.68 16.18 -8.13
N THR A 451 -25.85 15.53 -8.16
CA THR A 451 -27.12 16.19 -8.52
C THR A 451 -27.48 17.31 -7.54
N ILE A 452 -27.26 17.09 -6.24
CA ILE A 452 -27.46 18.11 -5.22
C ILE A 452 -26.54 19.32 -5.46
N LEU A 453 -25.24 19.11 -5.70
CA LEU A 453 -24.30 20.19 -6.00
C LEU A 453 -24.71 20.98 -7.26
N ALA A 454 -25.09 20.28 -8.33
CA ALA A 454 -25.53 20.92 -9.56
C ALA A 454 -26.78 21.79 -9.37
N LYS A 455 -27.73 21.38 -8.51
CA LYS A 455 -28.92 22.18 -8.18
C LYS A 455 -28.60 23.49 -7.48
N ILE A 456 -27.52 23.54 -6.70
CA ILE A 456 -27.06 24.76 -6.02
C ILE A 456 -25.94 25.48 -6.80
N GLU A 457 -25.83 25.19 -8.10
CA GLU A 457 -24.89 25.81 -9.05
C GLU A 457 -23.42 25.64 -8.64
N ILE A 458 -23.10 24.52 -7.98
CA ILE A 458 -21.73 24.11 -7.68
C ILE A 458 -21.32 23.03 -8.67
N SER A 459 -20.31 23.32 -9.49
CA SER A 459 -19.69 22.32 -10.37
C SER A 459 -18.70 21.47 -9.57
N VAL A 460 -18.60 20.19 -9.96
CA VAL A 460 -17.57 19.28 -9.45
C VAL A 460 -16.47 19.19 -10.52
N PRO A 461 -15.32 19.86 -10.33
CA PRO A 461 -14.21 19.76 -11.28
C PRO A 461 -13.60 18.35 -11.32
N PRO A 462 -12.57 18.10 -12.13
CA PRO A 462 -11.77 16.89 -12.02
C PRO A 462 -11.18 16.73 -10.61
N SER A 463 -11.16 15.50 -10.10
CA SER A 463 -10.64 15.22 -8.76
C SER A 463 -9.13 15.46 -8.70
N PRO A 464 -8.62 16.27 -7.75
CA PRO A 464 -7.18 16.44 -7.56
C PRO A 464 -6.51 15.12 -7.14
N PHE A 465 -7.25 14.25 -6.44
CA PHE A 465 -6.77 12.93 -6.05
C PHE A 465 -6.56 12.02 -7.27
N GLN A 466 -7.49 12.05 -8.23
CA GLN A 466 -7.37 11.29 -9.49
C GLN A 466 -6.22 11.81 -10.36
N GLN A 467 -6.02 13.12 -10.40
CA GLN A 467 -4.89 13.73 -11.11
C GLN A 467 -3.55 13.29 -10.51
N ILE A 468 -3.42 13.34 -9.18
CA ILE A 468 -2.24 12.85 -8.45
C ILE A 468 -2.04 11.36 -8.73
N GLN A 469 -3.09 10.56 -8.59
CA GLN A 469 -3.08 9.12 -8.85
C GLN A 469 -2.54 8.82 -10.25
N ALA A 470 -3.10 9.44 -11.29
CA ALA A 470 -2.72 9.18 -12.68
C ALA A 470 -1.24 9.45 -12.94
N VAL A 471 -0.76 10.63 -12.53
CA VAL A 471 0.63 11.05 -12.75
C VAL A 471 1.61 10.22 -11.92
N LEU A 472 1.31 9.96 -10.64
CA LEU A 472 2.21 9.17 -9.80
C LEU A 472 2.28 7.71 -10.27
N ILE A 473 1.17 7.13 -10.73
CA ILE A 473 1.17 5.77 -11.28
C ILE A 473 2.05 5.70 -12.53
N GLU A 474 1.90 6.63 -13.47
CA GLU A 474 2.74 6.70 -14.67
C GLU A 474 4.23 6.81 -14.29
N LYS A 475 4.54 7.70 -13.34
CA LYS A 475 5.91 7.90 -12.87
C LYS A 475 6.49 6.65 -12.20
N LEU A 476 5.71 5.97 -11.38
CA LEU A 476 6.15 4.76 -10.67
C LEU A 476 6.32 3.58 -11.64
N TYR A 477 5.49 3.46 -12.68
CA TYR A 477 5.69 2.47 -13.73
C TYR A 477 7.00 2.67 -14.50
N SER A 478 7.52 3.90 -14.61
CA SER A 478 8.82 4.12 -15.27
C SER A 478 10.04 3.71 -14.42
N LEU A 479 9.83 3.35 -13.14
CA LEU A 479 10.89 2.96 -12.21
C LEU A 479 11.06 1.43 -12.09
N ILE A 480 10.12 0.66 -12.66
CA ILE A 480 10.14 -0.81 -12.72
C ILE A 480 10.31 -1.26 -14.16
#